data_AF-A0AA40ECW5-F1
#
_entry.id   AF-A0AA40ECW5-F1
#
_cell.length_a   1.000
_cell.length_b   1.000
_cell.length_c   1.000
_cell.angle_alpha   90.00
_cell.angle_beta   90.00
_cell.angle_gamma   90.00
#
_symmetry.space_group_name_H-M   'P 1'
#
loop_
_entity.id
_entity.type
_entity.pdbx_description
1 polymer ?
#
loop_
_entity_poly.entity_id
_entity_poly.type
_entity_poly.pdbx_seq_one_letter_code
_entity_poly.pdbx_strand_id
1 'polypeptide(L)'
;MGVLSEVCKKSEIEALRSRITDHKSDIILHICDVARENINDIYGQLRKWEEVQSSRHDELLQAHTKLDRRLQLLTRSPNLAVQDLDGVCGALSDLSLNTRQYAKEGAILKSLSYKELPLRHDIIPKAHKVTLNWAFDGYADVSPETSERSNAFGNLSRWLSGPNGLFWISGKPGSGKSTLMKFVADNERTKHLLGKWSGDQPLIITAYYFTIYGTPIQRSLEGLLRSLLYKILQ
;
A
#
# COMPACT_ATOMS: atom_id res chain seq x y z
N MET A 1 -0.23 -64.50 -21.79
CA MET A 1 -0.11 -63.11 -22.30
C MET A 1 -0.99 -62.08 -21.57
N GLY A 2 -2.16 -62.45 -20.99
CA GLY A 2 -3.04 -61.47 -20.32
C GLY A 2 -2.52 -60.85 -19.01
N VAL A 3 -1.90 -61.66 -18.14
CA VAL A 3 -1.52 -61.26 -16.76
C VAL A 3 -0.46 -60.15 -16.72
N LEU A 4 0.52 -60.17 -17.62
CA LEU A 4 1.58 -59.14 -17.68
C LEU A 4 1.03 -57.77 -18.13
N SER A 5 0.04 -57.74 -19.02
CA SER A 5 -0.57 -56.47 -19.46
C SER A 5 -1.42 -55.82 -18.37
N GLU A 6 -2.01 -56.63 -17.50
CA GLU A 6 -2.86 -56.18 -16.40
C GLU A 6 -2.04 -55.61 -15.24
N VAL A 7 -0.91 -56.25 -14.93
CA VAL A 7 0.08 -55.76 -13.96
C VAL A 7 0.72 -54.44 -14.42
N CYS A 8 1.05 -54.32 -15.71
CA CYS A 8 1.64 -53.11 -16.27
C CYS A 8 0.67 -51.91 -16.17
N LYS A 9 -0.62 -52.11 -16.49
CA LYS A 9 -1.66 -51.08 -16.33
C LYS A 9 -1.88 -50.68 -14.88
N LYS A 10 -1.81 -51.63 -13.94
CA LYS A 10 -1.93 -51.33 -12.51
C LYS A 10 -0.78 -50.47 -12.00
N SER A 11 0.45 -50.76 -12.45
CA SER A 11 1.63 -49.95 -12.12
C SER A 11 1.58 -48.52 -12.69
N GLU A 12 1.07 -48.34 -13.91
CA GLU A 12 0.85 -47.00 -14.47
C GLU A 12 -0.21 -46.21 -13.72
N ILE A 13 -1.30 -46.86 -13.29
CA ILE A 13 -2.33 -46.22 -12.47
C ILE A 13 -1.76 -45.79 -11.11
N GLU A 14 -0.92 -46.61 -10.47
CA GLU A 14 -0.23 -46.25 -9.22
C GLU A 14 0.74 -45.09 -9.43
N ALA A 15 1.52 -45.08 -10.52
CA ALA A 15 2.42 -43.98 -10.86
C ALA A 15 1.65 -42.66 -11.12
N LEU A 16 0.51 -42.72 -11.82
CA LEU A 16 -0.36 -41.57 -12.03
C LEU A 16 -0.97 -41.06 -10.72
N ARG A 17 -1.40 -41.97 -9.82
CA ARG A 17 -1.90 -41.61 -8.49
C ARG A 17 -0.82 -40.96 -7.62
N SER A 18 0.42 -41.45 -7.69
CA SER A 18 1.56 -40.83 -7.01
C SER A 18 1.78 -39.41 -7.52
N ARG A 19 1.89 -39.23 -8.85
CA ARG A 19 2.06 -37.90 -9.46
C ARG A 19 0.94 -36.93 -9.09
N ILE A 20 -0.32 -37.37 -9.08
CA ILE A 20 -1.45 -36.54 -8.66
C ILE A 20 -1.31 -36.14 -7.18
N THR A 21 -0.87 -37.06 -6.32
CA THR A 21 -0.61 -36.77 -4.90
C THR A 21 0.50 -35.75 -4.74
N ASP A 22 1.59 -35.88 -5.49
CA ASP A 22 2.71 -34.94 -5.47
C ASP A 22 2.27 -33.55 -5.93
N HIS A 23 1.53 -33.45 -7.06
CA HIS A 23 1.00 -32.17 -7.54
C HIS A 23 0.01 -31.54 -6.55
N LYS A 24 -0.81 -32.34 -5.86
CA LYS A 24 -1.68 -31.84 -4.79
C LYS A 24 -0.86 -31.26 -3.65
N SER A 25 0.19 -31.94 -3.21
CA SER A 25 1.11 -31.45 -2.17
C SER A 25 1.77 -30.13 -2.58
N ASP A 26 2.26 -30.02 -3.82
CA ASP A 26 2.87 -28.80 -4.36
C ASP A 26 1.88 -27.63 -4.41
N ILE A 27 0.65 -27.88 -4.87
CA ILE A 27 -0.42 -26.87 -4.89
C ILE A 27 -0.75 -26.42 -3.47
N ILE A 28 -0.84 -27.34 -2.50
CA ILE A 28 -1.11 -27.02 -1.10
C ILE A 28 0.01 -26.13 -0.54
N LEU A 29 1.27 -26.47 -0.78
CA LEU A 29 2.41 -25.65 -0.34
C LEU A 29 2.35 -24.24 -0.96
N HIS A 30 2.06 -24.16 -2.26
CA HIS A 30 1.95 -22.87 -2.94
C HIS A 30 0.79 -22.02 -2.39
N ILE A 31 -0.36 -22.63 -2.12
CA ILE A 31 -1.50 -21.95 -1.48
C ILE A 31 -1.10 -21.46 -0.08
N CYS A 32 -0.40 -22.27 0.72
CA CYS A 32 0.07 -21.88 2.04
C CYS A 32 1.04 -20.69 1.98
N ASP A 33 1.96 -20.67 1.02
CA ASP A 33 2.91 -19.57 0.85
C ASP A 33 2.21 -18.28 0.41
N VAL A 34 1.30 -18.36 -0.57
CA VAL A 34 0.49 -17.21 -1.01
C VAL A 34 -0.39 -16.69 0.14
N ALA A 35 -0.99 -17.58 0.91
CA ALA A 35 -1.78 -17.22 2.08
C ALA A 35 -0.92 -16.52 3.13
N ARG A 36 0.29 -17.03 3.42
CA ARG A 36 1.22 -16.41 4.38
C ARG A 36 1.66 -15.02 3.94
N GLU A 37 2.00 -14.83 2.66
CA GLU A 37 2.33 -13.51 2.12
C GLU A 37 1.16 -12.53 2.25
N ASN A 38 -0.06 -12.96 1.93
CA ASN A 38 -1.25 -12.12 2.05
C ASN A 38 -1.58 -11.79 3.51
N ILE A 39 -1.42 -12.74 4.43
CA ILE A 39 -1.59 -12.52 5.88
C ILE A 39 -0.60 -11.46 6.36
N ASN A 40 0.68 -11.55 5.98
CA ASN A 40 1.69 -10.58 6.36
C ASN A 40 1.39 -9.18 5.79
N ASP A 41 0.90 -9.09 4.54
CA ASP A 41 0.49 -7.82 3.94
C ASP A 41 -0.69 -7.20 4.69
N ILE A 42 -1.71 -7.99 5.03
CA ILE A 42 -2.85 -7.55 5.85
C ILE A 42 -2.36 -7.05 7.21
N TYR A 43 -1.47 -7.77 7.89
CA TYR A 43 -0.90 -7.33 9.16
C TYR A 43 -0.12 -6.02 9.02
N GLY A 44 0.67 -5.85 7.95
CA GLY A 44 1.40 -4.62 7.68
C GLY A 44 0.47 -3.42 7.44
N GLN A 45 -0.61 -3.63 6.69
CA GLN A 45 -1.63 -2.60 6.48
C GLN A 45 -2.38 -2.27 7.78
N LEU A 46 -2.76 -3.29 8.56
CA LEU A 46 -3.44 -3.11 9.84
C LEU A 46 -2.58 -2.31 10.82
N ARG A 47 -1.28 -2.62 10.92
CA ARG A 47 -0.35 -1.92 11.79
C ARG A 47 -0.20 -0.45 11.40
N LYS A 48 -0.05 -0.15 10.10
CA LYS A 48 0.02 1.25 9.63
C LYS A 48 -1.27 2.00 9.93
N TRP A 49 -2.43 1.34 9.78
CA TRP A 49 -3.71 1.92 10.12
C TRP A 49 -3.83 2.20 11.63
N GLU A 50 -3.39 1.25 12.45
CA GLU A 50 -3.32 1.41 13.90
C GLU A 50 -2.39 2.55 14.33
N GLU A 51 -1.21 2.70 13.70
CA GLU A 51 -0.26 3.80 13.99
C GLU A 51 -0.87 5.19 13.69
N VAL A 52 -1.50 5.37 12.52
CA VAL A 52 -2.11 6.66 12.14
C VAL A 52 -3.33 6.99 13.01
N GLN A 53 -4.19 6.00 13.30
CA GLN A 53 -5.35 6.19 14.16
C GLN A 53 -4.94 6.40 15.62
N SER A 54 -3.90 5.71 16.10
CA SER A 54 -3.36 5.88 17.45
C SER A 54 -2.82 7.29 17.63
N SER A 55 -2.04 7.83 16.68
CA SER A 55 -1.53 9.20 16.81
C SER A 55 -2.64 10.23 16.99
N ARG A 56 -3.71 10.15 16.19
CA ARG A 56 -4.86 11.07 16.29
C ARG A 56 -5.64 10.84 17.59
N HIS A 57 -5.79 9.59 18.01
CA HIS A 57 -6.44 9.24 19.28
C HIS A 57 -5.64 9.73 20.49
N ASP A 58 -4.31 9.60 20.44
CA ASP A 58 -3.38 10.03 21.48
C ASP A 58 -3.41 11.55 21.67
N GLU A 59 -3.50 12.33 20.59
CA GLU A 59 -3.66 13.79 20.67
C GLU A 59 -4.95 14.20 21.39
N LEU A 60 -6.07 13.53 21.09
CA LEU A 60 -7.35 13.77 21.77
C LEU A 60 -7.30 13.33 23.24
N LEU A 61 -6.70 12.17 23.52
CA LEU A 61 -6.50 11.68 24.89
C LEU A 61 -5.62 12.62 25.71
N GLN A 62 -4.55 13.18 25.11
CA GLN A 62 -3.69 14.15 25.76
C GLN A 62 -4.44 15.45 26.08
N ALA A 63 -5.22 15.97 25.14
CA ALA A 63 -6.05 17.16 25.36
C ALA A 63 -7.10 16.93 26.46
N HIS A 64 -7.76 15.77 26.46
CA HIS A 64 -8.70 15.36 27.50
C HIS A 64 -8.02 15.27 28.87
N THR A 65 -6.89 14.55 28.95
CA THR A 65 -6.14 14.37 30.20
C THR A 65 -5.64 15.71 30.77
N LYS A 66 -5.23 16.64 29.89
CA LYS A 66 -4.84 18.00 30.28
C LYS A 66 -6.00 18.77 30.91
N LEU A 67 -7.20 18.68 30.32
CA LEU A 67 -8.42 19.28 30.85
C LEU A 67 -8.80 18.65 32.20
N ASP A 68 -8.81 17.32 32.30
CA ASP A 68 -9.11 16.59 33.53
C ASP A 68 -8.18 16.99 34.68
N ARG A 69 -6.86 17.05 34.43
CA ARG A 69 -5.90 17.49 35.44
C ARG A 69 -6.20 18.90 35.94
N ARG A 70 -6.55 19.83 35.05
CA ARG A 70 -6.91 21.21 35.43
C ARG A 70 -8.19 21.24 36.28
N LEU A 71 -9.20 20.49 35.89
CA LEU A 71 -10.46 20.37 36.64
C LEU A 71 -10.24 19.76 38.04
N GLN A 72 -9.39 18.73 38.14
CA GLN A 72 -9.03 18.12 39.42
C GLN A 72 -8.29 19.09 40.36
N LEU A 73 -7.38 19.90 39.83
CA LEU A 73 -6.68 20.93 40.61
C LEU A 73 -7.65 21.99 41.14
N LEU A 74 -8.56 22.46 40.28
CA LEU A 74 -9.60 23.43 40.66
C LEU A 74 -10.56 22.92 41.73
N THR A 75 -10.93 21.65 41.67
CA THR A 75 -11.85 21.03 42.65
C THR A 75 -11.21 20.91 44.04
N ARG A 76 -9.88 20.93 44.11
CA ARG A 76 -9.11 20.84 45.37
C ARG A 76 -8.67 22.20 45.91
N SER A 77 -8.84 23.27 45.15
CA SER A 77 -8.42 24.62 45.56
C SER A 77 -9.47 25.29 46.45
N PRO A 78 -9.12 25.73 47.67
CA PRO A 78 -10.05 26.39 48.59
C PRO A 78 -10.40 27.83 48.18
N ASN A 79 -9.61 28.46 47.30
CA ASN A 79 -9.88 29.77 46.72
C ASN A 79 -9.72 29.69 45.19
N LEU A 80 -10.82 29.79 44.44
CA LEU A 80 -10.79 29.87 42.98
C LEU A 80 -10.54 31.30 42.52
N ALA A 81 -9.52 31.50 41.66
CA ALA A 81 -9.34 32.75 40.94
C ALA A 81 -9.97 32.65 39.53
N VAL A 82 -10.36 33.80 38.97
CA VAL A 82 -10.88 33.88 37.58
C VAL A 82 -9.82 33.39 36.56
N GLN A 83 -8.53 33.62 36.86
CA GLN A 83 -7.41 33.16 36.02
C GLN A 83 -7.32 31.62 35.92
N ASP A 84 -7.83 30.88 36.92
CA ASP A 84 -7.87 29.42 36.87
C ASP A 84 -8.96 28.92 35.90
N LEU A 85 -10.06 29.67 35.76
CA LEU A 85 -11.13 29.39 34.80
C LEU A 85 -10.68 29.65 33.35
N ASP A 86 -9.86 30.67 33.10
CA ASP A 86 -9.27 30.93 31.77
C ASP A 86 -8.47 29.72 31.28
N GLY A 87 -7.76 29.05 32.18
CA GLY A 87 -7.04 27.81 31.88
C GLY A 87 -7.96 26.66 31.45
N VAL A 88 -9.10 26.49 32.12
CA VAL A 88 -10.09 25.47 31.74
C VAL A 88 -10.76 25.84 30.43
N CYS A 89 -11.17 27.09 30.25
CA CYS A 89 -11.77 27.58 29.01
C CYS A 89 -10.82 27.40 27.82
N GLY A 90 -9.53 27.66 27.99
CA GLY A 90 -8.52 27.37 26.97
C GLY A 90 -8.41 25.88 26.65
N ALA A 91 -8.27 25.01 27.66
CA ALA A 91 -8.16 23.56 27.45
C ALA A 91 -9.44 22.95 26.82
N LEU A 92 -10.62 23.46 27.20
CA LEU A 92 -11.90 23.05 26.63
C LEU A 92 -12.01 23.50 25.16
N SER A 93 -11.53 24.71 24.85
CA SER A 93 -11.48 25.23 23.48
C SER A 93 -10.54 24.40 22.62
N ASP A 94 -9.35 24.07 23.11
CA ASP A 94 -8.39 23.18 22.44
C ASP A 94 -9.03 21.81 22.12
N LEU A 95 -9.65 21.17 23.11
CA LEU A 95 -10.33 19.88 22.92
C LEU A 95 -11.49 19.97 21.90
N SER A 96 -12.29 21.04 21.97
CA SER A 96 -13.40 21.27 21.04
C SER A 96 -12.91 21.46 19.61
N LEU A 97 -11.85 22.23 19.41
CA LEU A 97 -11.23 22.47 18.11
C LEU A 97 -10.66 21.18 17.52
N ASN A 98 -9.89 20.42 18.31
CA ASN A 98 -9.30 19.15 17.88
C ASN A 98 -10.39 18.14 17.48
N THR A 99 -11.46 18.02 18.28
CA THR A 99 -12.58 17.11 17.98
C THR A 99 -13.28 17.50 16.68
N ARG A 100 -13.51 18.80 16.46
CA ARG A 100 -14.13 19.30 15.22
C ARG A 100 -13.22 19.08 14.01
N GLN A 101 -11.92 19.29 14.15
CA GLN A 101 -10.96 19.03 13.09
C GLN A 101 -10.97 17.56 12.70
N TYR A 102 -10.88 16.65 13.67
CA TYR A 102 -10.96 15.21 13.44
C TYR A 102 -12.26 14.80 12.72
N ALA A 103 -13.41 15.33 13.18
CA ALA A 103 -14.70 15.07 12.54
C ALA A 103 -14.75 15.55 11.08
N LYS A 104 -14.14 16.71 10.78
CA LYS A 104 -14.04 17.23 9.41
C LYS A 104 -13.13 16.38 8.53
N GLU A 105 -11.95 16.01 9.02
CA GLU A 105 -11.03 15.12 8.30
C GLU A 105 -11.70 13.78 7.96
N GLY A 106 -12.36 13.17 8.93
CA GLY A 106 -13.12 11.94 8.74
C GLY A 106 -14.25 12.10 7.71
N ALA A 107 -14.97 13.23 7.73
CA ALA A 107 -16.01 13.51 6.74
C ALA A 107 -15.45 13.69 5.32
N ILE A 108 -14.30 14.35 5.17
CA ILE A 108 -13.60 14.50 3.89
C ILE A 108 -13.11 13.15 3.38
N LEU A 109 -12.43 12.36 4.20
CA LEU A 109 -11.97 11.03 3.80
C LEU A 109 -13.14 10.12 3.42
N LYS A 110 -14.24 10.18 4.16
CA LYS A 110 -15.46 9.43 3.84
C LYS A 110 -16.07 9.84 2.51
N SER A 111 -16.12 11.14 2.19
CA SER A 111 -16.65 11.62 0.91
C SER A 111 -15.76 11.25 -0.28
N LEU A 112 -14.44 11.16 -0.06
CA LEU A 112 -13.49 10.72 -1.08
C LEU A 112 -13.54 9.19 -1.29
N SER A 113 -13.78 8.41 -0.24
CA SER A 113 -13.82 6.95 -0.30
C SER A 113 -14.96 6.40 -1.16
N TYR A 114 -14.72 5.25 -1.81
CA TYR A 114 -15.74 4.46 -2.50
C TYR A 114 -15.37 2.97 -2.43
N LYS A 115 -16.37 2.08 -2.54
CA LYS A 115 -16.23 0.65 -2.25
C LYS A 115 -15.14 -0.03 -3.08
N GLU A 116 -14.97 0.39 -4.33
CA GLU A 116 -14.07 -0.22 -5.30
C GLU A 116 -12.66 0.38 -5.32
N LEU A 117 -12.33 1.26 -4.37
CA LEU A 117 -11.05 1.97 -4.27
C LEU A 117 -9.84 1.01 -4.13
N PRO A 118 -9.84 -0.03 -3.27
CA PRO A 118 -8.71 -0.97 -3.19
C PRO A 118 -8.72 -2.01 -4.32
N LEU A 119 -9.91 -2.39 -4.80
CA LEU A 119 -10.12 -3.61 -5.60
C LEU A 119 -9.26 -3.68 -6.86
N ARG A 120 -9.01 -2.55 -7.53
CA ARG A 120 -8.30 -2.61 -8.80
C ARG A 120 -6.83 -2.96 -8.62
N HIS A 121 -6.17 -2.43 -7.59
CA HIS A 121 -4.79 -2.80 -7.29
C HIS A 121 -4.72 -4.30 -6.95
N ASP A 122 -5.64 -4.80 -6.13
CA ASP A 122 -5.71 -6.21 -5.70
C ASP A 122 -5.85 -7.18 -6.88
N ILE A 123 -6.73 -6.85 -7.83
CA ILE A 123 -7.03 -7.70 -9.00
C ILE A 123 -5.88 -7.70 -10.02
N ILE A 124 -4.98 -6.71 -10.03
CA ILE A 124 -3.80 -6.76 -10.91
C ILE A 124 -2.88 -7.88 -10.41
N PRO A 125 -2.54 -8.88 -11.26
CA PRO A 125 -1.67 -9.97 -10.86
C PRO A 125 -0.34 -9.47 -10.32
N LYS A 126 0.16 -10.09 -9.24
CA LYS A 126 1.52 -9.86 -8.76
C LYS A 126 2.50 -10.23 -9.89
N ALA A 127 3.51 -9.40 -10.07
CA ALA A 127 4.57 -9.72 -11.02
C ALA A 127 5.31 -10.98 -10.59
N HIS A 128 5.77 -11.76 -11.57
CA HIS A 128 6.65 -12.89 -11.27
C HIS A 128 7.97 -12.37 -10.67
N LYS A 129 8.48 -13.07 -9.65
CA LYS A 129 9.56 -12.60 -8.74
C LYS A 129 10.82 -12.09 -9.44
N VAL A 130 11.07 -12.55 -10.67
CA VAL A 130 12.29 -12.25 -11.43
C VAL A 130 12.04 -11.42 -12.68
N THR A 131 10.87 -11.53 -13.31
CA THR A 131 10.70 -11.08 -14.71
C THR A 131 10.66 -9.58 -14.89
N LEU A 132 10.46 -8.81 -13.83
CA LEU A 132 10.41 -7.35 -13.87
C LEU A 132 11.58 -6.67 -13.15
N ASN A 133 12.54 -7.45 -12.63
CA ASN A 133 13.71 -6.88 -11.95
C ASN A 133 14.52 -5.94 -12.86
N TRP A 134 14.50 -6.20 -14.17
CA TRP A 134 15.08 -5.34 -15.21
C TRP A 134 14.65 -3.88 -15.11
N ALA A 135 13.49 -3.57 -14.52
CA ALA A 135 13.03 -2.19 -14.32
C ALA A 135 13.98 -1.38 -13.41
N PHE A 136 14.81 -2.05 -12.62
CA PHE A 136 15.78 -1.45 -11.70
C PHE A 136 17.22 -1.90 -11.98
N ASP A 137 17.45 -2.72 -12.99
CA ASP A 137 18.78 -3.18 -13.38
C ASP A 137 19.49 -2.00 -14.08
N GLY A 138 20.43 -1.39 -13.36
CA GLY A 138 20.99 -0.04 -13.60
C GLY A 138 21.20 0.75 -12.30
N TYR A 139 20.61 0.27 -11.20
CA TYR A 139 20.90 0.74 -9.83
C TYR A 139 22.26 0.27 -9.30
N ALA A 140 22.73 -0.90 -9.75
CA ALA A 140 23.90 -1.59 -9.18
C ALA A 140 25.22 -1.37 -9.92
N ASP A 141 25.19 -0.89 -11.17
CA ASP A 141 26.39 -0.78 -12.02
C ASP A 141 26.44 0.59 -12.71
N VAL A 142 27.26 1.49 -12.17
CA VAL A 142 27.65 2.74 -12.85
C VAL A 142 28.91 2.43 -13.66
N SER A 143 28.79 1.60 -14.69
CA SER A 143 29.84 1.44 -15.70
C SER A 143 29.36 2.08 -17.02
N PRO A 144 30.17 2.93 -17.69
CA PRO A 144 29.69 3.81 -18.76
C PRO A 144 29.53 3.12 -20.12
N GLU A 145 29.70 1.81 -20.21
CA GLU A 145 29.90 1.14 -21.50
C GLU A 145 29.07 -0.12 -21.60
N THR A 146 27.82 -0.02 -22.06
CA THR A 146 27.20 -1.11 -22.84
C THR A 146 25.93 -0.64 -23.56
N SER A 147 25.93 -0.80 -24.89
CA SER A 147 24.83 -1.01 -25.85
C SER A 147 23.53 -0.20 -25.77
N GLU A 148 23.04 0.24 -26.93
CA GLU A 148 21.84 1.07 -27.15
C GLU A 148 20.51 0.55 -26.56
N ARG A 149 20.42 -0.74 -26.16
CA ARG A 149 19.25 -1.26 -25.41
C ARG A 149 19.27 -0.86 -23.94
N SER A 150 20.46 -0.73 -23.34
CA SER A 150 20.69 -0.28 -21.95
C SER A 150 20.20 1.13 -21.65
N ASN A 151 20.02 1.94 -22.70
CA ASN A 151 19.60 3.34 -22.58
C ASN A 151 18.12 3.52 -22.19
N ALA A 152 17.28 2.48 -22.40
CA ALA A 152 15.91 2.47 -21.86
C ALA A 152 15.85 1.91 -20.42
N PHE A 153 16.76 1.00 -20.07
CA PHE A 153 16.76 0.24 -18.81
C PHE A 153 17.29 1.04 -17.61
N GLY A 154 18.37 1.80 -17.79
CA GLY A 154 18.87 2.76 -16.78
C GLY A 154 18.00 4.02 -16.63
N ASN A 155 16.99 4.19 -17.49
CA ASN A 155 16.18 5.40 -17.56
C ASN A 155 15.18 5.49 -16.41
N LEU A 156 14.53 4.38 -16.02
CA LEU A 156 13.52 4.42 -14.96
C LEU A 156 14.13 4.74 -13.58
N SER A 157 15.22 4.07 -13.19
CA SER A 157 15.85 4.32 -11.89
C SER A 157 16.44 5.74 -11.79
N ARG A 158 17.04 6.22 -12.89
CA ARG A 158 17.53 7.59 -13.00
C ARG A 158 16.39 8.60 -13.00
N TRP A 159 15.27 8.28 -13.65
CA TRP A 159 14.07 9.11 -13.64
C TRP A 159 13.47 9.20 -12.23
N LEU A 160 13.34 8.08 -11.51
CA LEU A 160 12.84 8.04 -10.13
C LEU A 160 13.70 8.85 -9.14
N SER A 161 15.00 9.00 -9.41
CA SER A 161 15.92 9.72 -8.52
C SER A 161 16.21 11.15 -8.98
N GLY A 162 15.69 11.57 -10.14
CA GLY A 162 15.96 12.86 -10.76
C GLY A 162 14.77 13.81 -10.66
N PRO A 163 14.96 15.12 -10.92
CA PRO A 163 13.88 16.11 -10.91
C PRO A 163 12.93 15.99 -12.12
N ASN A 164 12.88 14.81 -12.73
CA ASN A 164 12.27 14.60 -14.03
C ASN A 164 10.74 14.48 -13.89
N GLY A 165 10.01 15.11 -14.82
CA GLY A 165 8.54 15.13 -14.84
C GLY A 165 7.92 13.80 -15.30
N LEU A 166 7.17 13.80 -16.40
CA LEU A 166 6.43 12.63 -16.86
C LEU A 166 7.33 11.50 -17.44
N PHE A 167 7.13 10.26 -16.99
CA PHE A 167 7.69 9.06 -17.61
C PHE A 167 6.60 8.23 -18.28
N TRP A 168 6.82 7.88 -19.55
CA TRP A 168 5.83 7.19 -20.36
C TRP A 168 6.26 5.77 -20.73
N ILE A 169 5.45 4.79 -20.36
CA ILE A 169 5.64 3.38 -20.72
C ILE A 169 4.57 2.97 -21.73
N SER A 170 5.00 2.56 -22.93
CA SER A 170 4.13 2.04 -23.98
C SER A 170 4.40 0.54 -24.23
N GLY A 171 3.42 -0.15 -24.84
CA GLY A 171 3.54 -1.57 -25.13
C GLY A 171 2.26 -2.18 -25.67
N LYS A 172 2.38 -3.33 -26.33
CA LYS A 172 1.24 -4.05 -26.96
C LYS A 172 0.16 -4.42 -25.93
N PRO A 173 -1.12 -4.55 -26.34
CA PRO A 173 -2.14 -5.16 -25.50
C PRO A 173 -1.67 -6.50 -24.94
N GLY A 174 -1.97 -6.78 -23.67
CA GLY A 174 -1.53 -8.02 -23.01
C GLY A 174 -0.06 -8.09 -22.60
N SER A 175 0.78 -7.09 -22.89
CA SER A 175 2.22 -7.12 -22.56
C SER A 175 2.56 -6.95 -21.06
N GLY A 176 1.58 -6.99 -20.17
CA GLY A 176 1.81 -6.87 -18.71
C GLY A 176 2.02 -5.44 -18.17
N LYS A 177 1.68 -4.38 -18.91
CA LYS A 177 1.90 -2.98 -18.46
C LYS A 177 1.34 -2.64 -17.08
N SER A 178 0.09 -3.03 -16.79
CA SER A 178 -0.52 -2.78 -15.47
C SER A 178 0.20 -3.56 -14.36
N THR A 179 0.65 -4.77 -14.66
CA THR A 179 1.47 -5.59 -13.75
C THR A 179 2.83 -4.94 -13.50
N LEU A 180 3.46 -4.35 -14.53
CA LEU A 180 4.68 -3.57 -14.38
C LEU A 180 4.47 -2.32 -13.53
N MET A 181 3.41 -1.55 -13.77
CA MET A 181 3.12 -0.36 -12.97
C MET A 181 2.84 -0.71 -11.51
N LYS A 182 2.11 -1.80 -11.24
CA LYS A 182 1.93 -2.32 -9.88
C LYS A 182 3.26 -2.73 -9.24
N PHE A 183 4.07 -3.48 -9.98
CA PHE A 183 5.40 -3.88 -9.51
C PHE A 183 6.29 -2.69 -9.16
N VAL A 184 6.30 -1.63 -9.98
CA VAL A 184 7.07 -0.41 -9.72
C VAL A 184 6.50 0.34 -8.52
N ALA A 185 5.17 0.54 -8.44
CA ALA A 185 4.53 1.27 -7.34
C ALA A 185 4.76 0.61 -5.98
N ASP A 186 4.76 -0.72 -5.93
CA ASP A 186 4.88 -1.49 -4.68
C ASP A 186 6.34 -1.83 -4.32
N ASN A 187 7.32 -1.54 -5.20
CA ASN A 187 8.71 -1.93 -4.96
C ASN A 187 9.40 -1.04 -3.90
N GLU A 188 10.11 -1.66 -2.97
CA GLU A 188 10.97 -0.92 -2.02
C GLU A 188 12.09 -0.14 -2.71
N ARG A 189 12.61 -0.62 -3.86
CA ARG A 189 13.60 0.13 -4.64
C ARG A 189 13.02 1.45 -5.15
N THR A 190 11.75 1.50 -5.53
CA THR A 190 11.08 2.73 -5.93
C THR A 190 11.02 3.74 -4.79
N LYS A 191 10.65 3.28 -3.58
CA LYS A 191 10.65 4.14 -2.38
C LYS A 191 12.04 4.69 -2.08
N HIS A 192 13.06 3.85 -2.17
CA HIS A 192 14.44 4.26 -1.93
C HIS A 192 14.91 5.32 -2.94
N LEU A 193 14.64 5.11 -4.24
CA LEU A 193 15.03 6.05 -5.29
C LEU A 193 14.29 7.39 -5.19
N LEU A 194 12.98 7.34 -4.96
CA LEU A 194 12.17 8.54 -4.73
C LEU A 194 12.55 9.26 -3.43
N GLY A 195 13.02 8.53 -2.41
CA GLY A 195 13.55 9.10 -1.18
C GLY A 195 14.81 9.93 -1.41
N LYS A 196 15.68 9.52 -2.35
CA LYS A 196 16.83 10.33 -2.78
C LYS A 196 16.39 11.62 -3.48
N TRP A 197 15.31 11.55 -4.26
CA TRP A 197 14.74 12.71 -4.92
C TRP A 197 14.05 13.66 -3.94
N SER A 198 13.29 13.16 -2.97
CA SER A 198 12.57 13.98 -1.99
C SER A 198 13.47 14.60 -0.94
N GLY A 199 14.65 14.02 -0.69
CA GLY A 199 15.53 14.44 0.40
C GLY A 199 14.81 14.33 1.75
N ASP A 200 14.83 15.41 2.52
CA ASP A 200 14.18 15.47 3.85
C ASP A 200 12.66 15.71 3.79
N GLN A 201 12.08 15.87 2.58
CA GLN A 201 10.64 16.09 2.43
C GLN A 201 9.86 14.77 2.57
N PRO A 202 8.66 14.79 3.17
CA PRO A 202 7.82 13.60 3.28
C PRO A 202 7.43 13.07 1.89
N LEU A 203 7.69 11.79 1.66
CA LEU A 203 7.40 11.11 0.40
C LEU A 203 6.02 10.43 0.45
N ILE A 204 5.12 10.85 -0.44
CA ILE A 204 3.82 10.21 -0.66
C ILE A 204 3.81 9.57 -2.05
N ILE A 205 3.59 8.25 -2.10
CA ILE A 205 3.45 7.51 -3.36
C ILE A 205 1.99 7.11 -3.52
N THR A 206 1.38 7.53 -4.62
CA THR A 206 0.01 7.17 -4.96
C THR A 206 -0.04 6.51 -6.33
N ALA A 207 -0.99 5.58 -6.49
CA ALA A 207 -1.20 4.87 -7.75
C ALA A 207 -2.69 4.67 -7.99
N TYR A 208 -3.07 4.83 -9.26
CA TYR A 208 -4.42 4.60 -9.78
C TYR A 208 -4.33 3.87 -11.12
N TYR A 209 -5.27 2.96 -11.36
CA TYR A 209 -5.24 2.08 -12.52
C TYR A 209 -6.58 2.12 -13.24
N PHE A 210 -6.62 2.77 -14.40
CA PHE A 210 -7.80 2.71 -15.27
C PHE A 210 -8.02 1.28 -15.79
N THR A 211 -9.28 0.89 -15.93
CA THR A 211 -9.68 -0.38 -16.57
C THR A 211 -11.01 -0.23 -17.28
N ILE A 212 -11.08 -0.69 -18.53
CA ILE A 212 -12.34 -0.68 -19.30
C ILE A 212 -13.42 -1.58 -18.68
N TYR A 213 -12.99 -2.58 -17.91
CA TYR A 213 -13.85 -3.54 -17.21
C TYR A 213 -14.27 -3.08 -15.80
N GLY A 214 -13.92 -1.86 -15.39
CA GLY A 214 -14.25 -1.32 -14.08
C GLY A 214 -15.64 -0.70 -14.00
N THR A 215 -16.03 -0.32 -12.79
CA THR A 215 -17.26 0.48 -12.55
C THR A 215 -17.15 1.86 -13.20
N PRO A 216 -18.27 2.61 -13.35
CA PRO A 216 -18.22 3.98 -13.86
C PRO A 216 -17.21 4.88 -13.13
N ILE A 217 -17.13 4.79 -11.80
CA ILE A 217 -16.17 5.58 -11.00
C ILE A 217 -14.72 5.14 -11.24
N GLN A 218 -14.44 3.85 -11.49
CA GLN A 218 -13.08 3.36 -11.82
C GLN A 218 -12.60 3.76 -13.23
N ARG A 219 -13.49 4.34 -14.04
CA ARG A 219 -13.21 4.75 -15.42
C ARG A 219 -13.24 6.27 -15.60
N SER A 220 -13.58 7.01 -14.54
CA SER A 220 -13.76 8.45 -14.61
C SER A 220 -12.59 9.21 -14.01
N LEU A 221 -12.44 10.47 -14.44
CA LEU A 221 -11.49 11.40 -13.81
C LEU A 221 -11.83 11.64 -12.34
N GLU A 222 -13.12 11.64 -11.98
CA GLU A 222 -13.57 11.75 -10.60
C GLU A 222 -12.97 10.65 -9.72
N GLY A 223 -13.01 9.39 -10.16
CA GLY A 223 -12.45 8.28 -9.39
C GLY A 223 -10.93 8.36 -9.24
N LEU A 224 -10.22 8.83 -10.29
CA LEU A 224 -8.79 9.13 -10.21
C LEU A 224 -8.53 10.17 -9.12
N LEU A 225 -9.16 11.34 -9.21
CA LEU A 225 -8.94 12.44 -8.27
C LEU A 225 -9.30 12.06 -6.84
N ARG A 226 -10.45 11.40 -6.64
CA ARG A 226 -10.87 10.91 -5.32
C ARG A 226 -9.88 9.91 -4.74
N SER A 227 -9.36 8.99 -5.54
CA SER A 227 -8.36 8.01 -5.09
C SER A 227 -7.03 8.64 -4.70
N LEU A 228 -6.56 9.61 -5.50
CA LEU A 228 -5.32 10.31 -5.22
C LEU A 228 -5.46 11.14 -3.94
N LEU A 229 -6.52 11.95 -3.84
CA LEU A 229 -6.77 12.76 -2.65
C LEU A 229 -6.98 11.91 -1.40
N TYR A 230 -7.72 10.80 -1.50
CA TYR A 230 -7.90 9.89 -0.37
C TYR A 230 -6.56 9.36 0.14
N LYS A 231 -5.68 8.89 -0.75
CA LYS A 231 -4.35 8.36 -0.37
C LYS A 231 -3.39 9.43 0.13
N ILE A 232 -3.52 10.68 -0.32
CA ILE A 232 -2.67 11.80 0.12
C ILE A 232 -3.08 12.29 1.51
N LEU A 233 -4.38 12.30 1.82
CA LEU A 233 -4.94 12.87 3.05
C LEU A 233 -5.11 11.85 4.19
N GLN A 234 -4.99 10.56 3.89
CA GLN A 234 -5.09 9.48 4.87
C GLN A 234 -3.80 9.37 5.69
#